data_AF-S4UGM8-F1
#
_entry.id   AF-S4UGM8-F1
#
_cell.length_a   1.000
_cell.length_b   1.000
_cell.length_c   1.000
_cell.angle_alpha   90.00
_cell.angle_beta   90.00
_cell.angle_gamma   90.00
#
_symmetry.space_group_name_H-M   'P 1'
#
loop_
_entity.id
_entity.type
_entity.pdbx_description
1 polymer ?
#
loop_
_entity_poly.entity_id
_entity_poly.type
_entity_poly.pdbx_seq_one_letter_code
_entity_poly.pdbx_strand_id
1 'polypeptide(L)'
;MADDTKFLLSVLLLSCSSLCFGSEADIQCLKSVQQSVIDPNGVLKSSWYFENPYPNYAYICRFTGVECWYPGENRVLSLRLGNLGLEGPFPQGLQNCSSVTGLDLSNNNFSGPIPQDISRQVPYLTSLDLSYNSFLGSIPQNISNMTYLNVLFLQHNQLSGQIPPQFDLLARLTAFNVAENLLSGPIPSLLAVRFSASSFAGNQGLCGAPLDDCPPSRRRWRPVRISLHRLNDQSSIGAAVGFVVGFVVAFYFPHCFVCSERLRAYVVRI
;
A
#
# COMPACT_ATOMS: atom_id res chain seq x y z
N MET A 1 -21.09 -41.56 -44.35
CA MET A 1 -19.93 -42.13 -43.62
C MET A 1 -18.59 -41.42 -43.89
N ALA A 2 -18.54 -40.39 -44.77
CA ALA A 2 -17.30 -39.63 -45.07
C ALA A 2 -17.27 -38.21 -44.46
N ASP A 3 -18.29 -37.85 -43.68
CA ASP A 3 -18.46 -36.50 -43.11
C ASP A 3 -18.03 -36.45 -41.63
N ASP A 4 -18.27 -37.54 -40.90
CA ASP A 4 -17.89 -37.67 -39.48
C ASP A 4 -16.36 -37.71 -39.28
N THR A 5 -15.61 -38.23 -40.26
CA THR A 5 -14.14 -38.24 -40.20
C THR A 5 -13.54 -36.85 -40.39
N LYS A 6 -14.16 -35.95 -41.15
CA LYS A 6 -13.69 -34.56 -41.30
C LYS A 6 -14.00 -33.72 -40.07
N PHE A 7 -15.12 -33.98 -39.40
CA PHE A 7 -15.47 -33.33 -38.14
C PHE A 7 -14.61 -33.82 -36.98
N LEU A 8 -14.31 -35.13 -36.92
CA LEU A 8 -13.34 -35.67 -35.96
C LEU A 8 -11.93 -35.17 -36.24
N LEU A 9 -11.51 -35.05 -37.51
CA LEU A 9 -10.21 -34.47 -37.87
C LEU A 9 -10.12 -32.98 -37.54
N SER A 10 -11.19 -32.20 -37.74
CA SER A 10 -11.21 -30.78 -37.38
C SER A 10 -11.21 -30.58 -35.87
N VAL A 11 -11.93 -31.42 -35.10
CA VAL A 11 -11.91 -31.42 -33.64
C VAL A 11 -10.55 -31.91 -33.09
N LEU A 12 -9.90 -32.88 -33.74
CA LEU A 12 -8.54 -33.33 -33.41
C LEU A 12 -7.47 -32.28 -33.78
N LEU A 13 -7.65 -31.52 -34.86
CA LEU A 13 -6.77 -30.40 -35.22
C LEU A 13 -6.97 -29.19 -34.29
N LEU A 14 -8.21 -28.95 -33.83
CA LEU A 14 -8.54 -27.94 -32.81
C LEU A 14 -8.00 -28.35 -31.43
N SER A 15 -8.01 -29.63 -31.07
CA SER A 15 -7.45 -30.12 -29.80
C SER A 15 -5.94 -30.37 -29.83
N CYS A 16 -5.31 -30.37 -31.00
CA CYS A 16 -3.85 -30.39 -31.14
C CYS A 16 -3.24 -28.97 -31.03
N SER A 17 -4.04 -27.93 -31.30
CA SER A 17 -3.59 -26.54 -31.17
C SER A 17 -3.36 -26.12 -29.70
N SER A 18 -4.08 -26.73 -28.74
CA SER A 18 -3.99 -26.41 -27.31
C SER A 18 -2.63 -26.76 -26.67
N LEU A 19 -1.79 -27.56 -27.34
CA LEU A 19 -0.44 -27.91 -26.87
C LEU A 19 0.66 -26.96 -27.37
N CYS A 20 0.35 -26.04 -28.30
CA CYS A 20 1.33 -25.10 -28.87
C CYS A 20 1.16 -23.63 -28.43
N PHE A 21 0.17 -23.28 -27.59
CA PHE A 21 -0.07 -21.87 -27.24
C PHE A 21 0.90 -21.26 -26.22
N GLY A 22 1.58 -22.09 -25.41
CA GLY A 22 2.47 -21.58 -24.35
C GLY A 22 3.60 -20.71 -24.92
N SER A 23 4.24 -21.17 -25.99
CA SER A 23 5.36 -20.46 -26.61
C SER A 23 4.99 -19.09 -27.18
N GLU A 24 3.88 -18.99 -27.89
CA GLU A 24 3.42 -17.72 -28.46
C GLU A 24 2.94 -16.76 -27.37
N ALA A 25 2.22 -17.26 -26.36
CA ALA A 25 1.74 -16.45 -25.25
C ALA A 25 2.89 -15.82 -24.45
N ASP A 26 3.92 -16.61 -24.13
CA ASP A 26 5.12 -16.14 -23.44
C ASP A 26 5.93 -15.14 -24.30
N ILE A 27 6.04 -15.35 -25.63
CA ILE A 27 6.65 -14.36 -26.54
C ILE A 27 5.89 -13.03 -26.48
N GLN A 28 4.55 -13.05 -26.54
CA GLN A 28 3.73 -11.85 -26.46
C GLN A 28 3.78 -11.18 -25.08
N CYS A 29 3.89 -11.97 -24.01
CA CYS A 29 4.14 -11.48 -22.66
C CYS A 29 5.42 -10.64 -22.62
N LEU A 30 6.54 -11.21 -23.08
CA LEU A 30 7.84 -10.53 -23.07
C LEU A 30 7.85 -9.29 -23.97
N LYS A 31 7.19 -9.32 -25.14
CA LYS A 31 7.00 -8.12 -25.97
C LYS A 31 6.28 -7.00 -25.21
N SER A 32 5.20 -7.35 -24.52
CA SER A 32 4.39 -6.39 -23.74
C SER A 32 5.18 -5.83 -22.55
N VAL A 33 5.96 -6.67 -21.88
CA VAL A 33 6.86 -6.26 -20.79
C VAL A 33 7.91 -5.29 -21.33
N GLN A 34 8.61 -5.62 -22.42
CA GLN A 34 9.62 -4.75 -23.03
C GLN A 34 9.04 -3.40 -23.46
N GLN A 35 7.81 -3.37 -23.97
CA GLN A 35 7.14 -2.15 -24.41
C GLN A 35 6.65 -1.27 -23.26
N SER A 36 6.33 -1.86 -22.11
CA SER A 36 5.78 -1.14 -20.95
C SER A 36 6.83 -0.61 -19.99
N VAL A 37 8.01 -1.23 -19.95
CA VAL A 37 9.12 -0.82 -19.09
C VAL A 37 9.93 0.30 -19.74
N ILE A 38 10.33 1.28 -18.94
CA ILE A 38 11.29 2.30 -19.37
C ILE A 38 12.69 1.74 -19.14
N ASP A 39 13.43 1.52 -20.22
CA ASP A 39 14.77 0.92 -20.23
C ASP A 39 15.80 1.94 -20.74
N PRO A 40 16.28 2.86 -19.86
CA PRO A 40 17.16 3.95 -20.26
C PRO A 40 18.53 3.46 -20.75
N ASN A 41 19.00 2.33 -20.20
CA ASN A 41 20.29 1.73 -20.54
C ASN A 41 20.21 0.76 -21.72
N GLY A 42 19.00 0.50 -22.24
CA GLY A 42 18.79 -0.42 -23.36
C GLY A 42 19.11 -1.89 -23.03
N VAL A 43 19.09 -2.30 -21.76
CA VAL A 43 19.47 -3.65 -21.33
C VAL A 43 18.50 -4.69 -21.89
N LEU A 44 17.19 -4.42 -21.85
CA LEU A 44 16.19 -5.33 -22.41
C LEU A 44 16.23 -5.24 -23.93
N LYS A 45 16.28 -4.03 -24.51
CA LYS A 45 16.33 -3.85 -25.97
C LYS A 45 17.54 -4.50 -26.63
N SER A 46 18.69 -4.52 -25.93
CA SER A 46 19.93 -5.11 -26.44
C SER A 46 19.97 -6.64 -26.40
N SER A 47 18.99 -7.29 -25.77
CA SER A 47 18.96 -8.75 -25.59
C SER A 47 17.67 -9.40 -26.11
N TRP A 48 16.53 -8.73 -25.91
CA TRP A 48 15.21 -9.24 -26.24
C TRP A 48 14.85 -8.86 -27.69
N TYR A 49 15.37 -9.65 -28.64
CA TYR A 49 15.08 -9.50 -30.05
C TYR A 49 14.01 -10.49 -30.49
N PHE A 50 12.91 -9.97 -31.02
CA PHE A 50 11.74 -10.77 -31.40
C PHE A 50 11.60 -10.99 -32.92
N GLU A 51 12.55 -10.49 -33.71
CA GLU A 51 12.65 -10.76 -35.14
C GLU A 51 13.35 -12.11 -35.35
N ASN A 52 12.61 -13.11 -35.80
CA ASN A 52 12.98 -14.53 -35.77
C ASN A 52 13.95 -14.91 -36.90
N PRO A 53 15.24 -15.23 -36.64
CA PRO A 53 16.14 -15.73 -37.67
C PRO A 53 16.10 -17.26 -37.79
N TYR A 54 15.54 -17.98 -36.79
CA TYR A 54 15.52 -19.44 -36.72
C TYR A 54 14.30 -19.96 -35.92
N PRO A 55 13.23 -20.43 -36.60
CA PRO A 55 11.93 -20.74 -35.98
C PRO A 55 11.88 -21.95 -35.04
N ASN A 56 12.99 -22.69 -34.88
CA ASN A 56 13.01 -23.98 -34.17
C ASN A 56 13.79 -23.98 -32.85
N TYR A 57 14.22 -22.82 -32.35
CA TYR A 57 14.95 -22.72 -31.07
C TYR A 57 14.16 -21.91 -30.05
N ALA A 58 14.22 -22.31 -28.78
CA ALA A 58 13.65 -21.56 -27.67
C ALA A 58 14.50 -20.32 -27.34
N TYR A 59 14.46 -19.34 -28.24
CA TYR A 59 15.37 -18.20 -28.23
C TYR A 59 15.08 -17.22 -27.09
N ILE A 60 13.84 -17.14 -26.59
CA ILE A 60 13.51 -16.22 -25.51
C ILE A 60 14.16 -16.62 -24.19
N CYS A 61 14.53 -17.89 -24.02
CA CYS A 61 15.24 -18.38 -22.83
C CYS A 61 16.70 -17.91 -22.77
N ARG A 62 17.20 -17.26 -23.83
CA ARG A 62 18.53 -16.63 -23.88
C ARG A 62 18.47 -15.15 -23.55
N PHE A 63 17.27 -14.60 -23.39
CA PHE A 63 17.10 -13.20 -23.05
C PHE A 63 17.59 -12.93 -21.64
N THR A 64 18.19 -11.76 -21.46
CA THR A 64 18.64 -11.28 -20.16
C THR A 64 17.48 -11.33 -19.18
N GLY A 65 17.68 -12.02 -18.06
CA GLY A 65 16.70 -12.13 -16.98
C GLY A 65 15.51 -13.05 -17.26
N VAL A 66 15.49 -13.82 -18.36
CA VAL A 66 14.44 -14.82 -18.62
C VAL A 66 14.94 -16.20 -18.27
N GLU A 67 14.26 -16.86 -17.33
CA GLU A 67 14.46 -18.28 -17.03
C GLU A 67 13.28 -19.08 -17.55
N CYS A 68 13.55 -20.19 -18.24
CA CYS A 68 12.52 -21.07 -18.79
C CYS A 68 12.42 -22.38 -17.99
N TRP A 69 11.25 -23.02 -18.07
CA TRP A 69 11.02 -24.34 -17.49
C TRP A 69 11.94 -25.42 -18.09
N TYR A 70 12.13 -25.35 -19.40
CA TYR A 70 13.06 -26.21 -20.15
C TYR A 70 13.81 -25.38 -21.18
N PRO A 71 15.10 -25.64 -21.43
CA PRO A 71 15.91 -24.85 -22.37
C PRO A 71 15.48 -24.98 -23.84
N GLY A 72 14.62 -25.96 -24.17
CA GLY A 72 14.08 -26.20 -25.52
C GLY A 72 12.67 -25.65 -25.74
N GLU A 73 12.05 -25.04 -24.72
CA GLU A 73 10.68 -24.54 -24.79
C GLU A 73 10.62 -23.06 -24.45
N ASN A 74 9.94 -22.25 -25.27
CA ASN A 74 9.69 -20.83 -25.02
C ASN A 74 8.65 -20.64 -23.88
N ARG A 75 8.87 -21.24 -22.72
CA ARG A 75 7.93 -21.24 -21.59
C ARG A 75 8.61 -20.64 -20.37
N VAL A 76 8.24 -19.40 -20.03
CA VAL A 76 8.88 -18.66 -18.94
C VAL A 76 8.53 -19.29 -17.60
N LEU A 77 9.56 -19.57 -16.81
CA LEU A 77 9.50 -19.99 -15.43
C LEU A 77 9.61 -18.78 -14.50
N SER A 78 10.58 -17.91 -14.74
CA SER A 78 10.90 -16.77 -13.88
C SER A 78 11.43 -15.59 -14.69
N LEU A 79 11.08 -14.38 -14.26
CA LEU A 79 11.66 -13.13 -14.74
C LEU A 79 12.53 -12.53 -13.64
N ARG A 80 13.85 -12.53 -13.87
CA ARG A 80 14.87 -11.93 -13.01
C ARG A 80 15.37 -10.63 -13.62
N LEU A 81 14.63 -9.57 -13.41
CA LEU A 81 14.92 -8.24 -13.93
C LEU A 81 15.47 -7.31 -12.84
N GLY A 82 16.03 -7.87 -11.77
CA GLY A 82 16.61 -7.09 -10.68
C GLY A 82 17.93 -6.41 -11.06
N ASN A 83 18.18 -5.22 -10.50
CA ASN A 83 19.41 -4.45 -10.70
C ASN A 83 19.76 -4.15 -12.16
N LEU A 84 18.75 -3.81 -12.97
CA LEU A 84 18.92 -3.49 -14.39
C LEU A 84 18.77 -1.99 -14.69
N GLY A 85 18.49 -1.15 -13.68
CA GLY A 85 18.25 0.28 -13.84
C GLY A 85 16.98 0.58 -14.63
N LEU A 86 15.98 -0.29 -14.53
CA LEU A 86 14.68 -0.14 -15.19
C LEU A 86 13.82 0.87 -14.44
N GLU A 87 12.97 1.58 -15.17
CA GLU A 87 12.09 2.62 -14.62
C GLU A 87 10.63 2.44 -15.10
N GLY A 88 9.77 3.35 -14.66
CA GLY A 88 8.36 3.39 -15.04
C GLY A 88 7.46 2.68 -14.04
N PRO A 89 6.19 2.40 -14.39
CA PRO A 89 5.27 1.69 -13.53
C PRO A 89 5.56 0.18 -13.50
N PHE A 90 4.78 -0.55 -12.70
CA PHE A 90 4.78 -2.02 -12.74
C PHE A 90 4.56 -2.54 -14.19
N PRO A 91 5.39 -3.50 -14.67
CA PRO A 91 5.34 -3.98 -16.05
C PRO A 91 3.96 -4.53 -16.45
N GLN A 92 3.55 -4.23 -17.68
CA GLN A 92 2.27 -4.69 -18.24
C GLN A 92 2.46 -5.93 -19.10
N GLY A 93 1.38 -6.71 -19.26
CA GLY A 93 1.34 -7.89 -20.12
C GLY A 93 1.75 -9.20 -19.44
N LEU A 94 2.10 -9.16 -18.15
CA LEU A 94 2.45 -10.34 -17.36
C LEU A 94 1.32 -11.39 -17.29
N GLN A 95 0.06 -10.98 -17.48
CA GLN A 95 -1.09 -11.90 -17.59
C GLN A 95 -0.99 -12.88 -18.76
N ASN A 96 -0.19 -12.57 -19.78
CA ASN A 96 0.02 -13.43 -20.95
C ASN A 96 1.15 -14.45 -20.72
N CYS A 97 1.96 -14.31 -19.66
CA CYS A 97 3.00 -15.27 -19.34
C CYS A 97 2.34 -16.55 -18.82
N SER A 98 2.44 -17.63 -19.59
CA SER A 98 1.57 -18.80 -19.41
C SER A 98 1.85 -19.58 -18.13
N SER A 99 3.06 -19.48 -17.57
CA SER A 99 3.52 -20.32 -16.46
C SER A 99 4.58 -19.68 -15.57
N VAL A 100 4.59 -18.34 -15.49
CA VAL A 100 5.55 -17.63 -14.64
C VAL A 100 5.26 -17.89 -13.16
N THR A 101 6.31 -18.24 -12.41
CA THR A 101 6.24 -18.55 -10.98
C THR A 101 7.18 -17.70 -10.13
N GLY A 102 8.14 -17.03 -10.76
CA GLY A 102 9.04 -16.06 -10.12
C GLY A 102 9.01 -14.72 -10.84
N LEU A 103 8.92 -13.63 -10.07
CA LEU A 103 9.08 -12.27 -10.57
C LEU A 103 9.98 -11.50 -9.60
N ASP A 104 11.15 -11.13 -10.09
CA ASP A 104 12.12 -10.30 -9.39
C ASP A 104 12.32 -9.01 -10.20
N LEU A 105 11.83 -7.90 -9.65
CA LEU A 105 12.01 -6.54 -10.14
C LEU A 105 12.87 -5.70 -9.19
N SER A 106 13.58 -6.35 -8.26
CA SER A 106 14.24 -5.68 -7.15
C SER A 106 15.37 -4.75 -7.61
N ASN A 107 15.72 -3.75 -6.79
CA ASN A 107 16.87 -2.86 -7.07
C ASN A 107 16.76 -2.15 -8.43
N ASN A 108 15.58 -1.59 -8.72
CA ASN A 108 15.34 -0.78 -9.91
C ASN A 108 14.74 0.57 -9.49
N ASN A 109 14.26 1.34 -10.46
CA ASN A 109 13.61 2.62 -10.23
C ASN A 109 12.12 2.58 -10.64
N PHE A 110 11.46 1.43 -10.45
CA PHE A 110 10.01 1.32 -10.68
C PHE A 110 9.25 2.20 -9.69
N SER A 111 8.16 2.80 -10.15
CA SER A 111 7.37 3.79 -9.41
C SER A 111 5.88 3.61 -9.61
N GLY A 112 5.08 4.46 -8.97
CA GLY A 112 3.61 4.33 -9.00
C GLY A 112 3.11 3.15 -8.16
N PRO A 113 1.81 2.85 -8.23
CA PRO A 113 1.21 1.81 -7.38
C PRO A 113 1.48 0.39 -7.90
N ILE A 114 1.53 -0.56 -6.97
CA ILE A 114 1.39 -1.98 -7.29
C ILE A 114 -0.05 -2.20 -7.80
N PRO A 115 -0.27 -2.88 -8.95
CA PRO A 115 -1.61 -3.06 -9.51
C PRO A 115 -2.57 -3.77 -8.55
N GLN A 116 -3.80 -3.25 -8.44
CA GLN A 116 -4.83 -3.85 -7.56
C GLN A 116 -5.26 -5.24 -8.03
N ASP A 117 -5.10 -5.52 -9.31
CA ASP A 117 -5.39 -6.80 -9.96
C ASP A 117 -4.15 -7.69 -10.15
N ILE A 118 -3.05 -7.44 -9.41
CA ILE A 118 -1.81 -8.22 -9.51
C ILE A 118 -2.04 -9.74 -9.41
N SER A 119 -2.98 -10.18 -8.58
CA SER A 119 -3.32 -11.61 -8.44
C SER A 119 -3.95 -12.22 -9.71
N ARG A 120 -4.49 -11.39 -10.62
CA ARG A 120 -4.97 -11.82 -11.94
C ARG A 120 -3.88 -11.74 -12.99
N GLN A 121 -2.95 -10.80 -12.85
CA GLN A 121 -1.83 -10.65 -13.76
C GLN A 121 -0.79 -11.77 -13.59
N VAL A 122 -0.56 -12.22 -12.36
CA VAL A 122 0.48 -13.21 -12.05
C VAL A 122 -0.02 -14.25 -11.03
N PRO A 123 -1.08 -15.03 -11.37
CA PRO A 123 -1.81 -15.86 -10.41
C PRO A 123 -1.01 -17.04 -9.82
N TYR A 124 0.06 -17.46 -10.50
CA TYR A 124 0.83 -18.65 -10.15
C TYR A 124 2.17 -18.34 -9.47
N LEU A 125 2.43 -17.08 -9.08
CA LEU A 125 3.69 -16.74 -8.44
C LEU A 125 3.87 -17.46 -7.10
N THR A 126 5.08 -17.96 -6.94
CA THR A 126 5.65 -18.50 -5.71
C THR A 126 6.65 -17.53 -5.09
N SER A 127 7.24 -16.64 -5.88
CA SER A 127 8.16 -15.60 -5.43
C SER A 127 7.85 -14.27 -6.12
N LEU A 128 7.67 -13.22 -5.32
CA LEU A 128 7.52 -11.84 -5.77
C LEU A 128 8.49 -10.95 -5.01
N ASP A 129 9.47 -10.39 -5.70
CA ASP A 129 10.43 -9.43 -5.16
C ASP A 129 10.29 -8.08 -5.89
N LEU A 130 9.80 -7.09 -5.15
CA LEU A 130 9.64 -5.70 -5.59
C LEU A 130 10.50 -4.76 -4.73
N SER A 131 11.43 -5.30 -3.96
CA SER A 131 12.23 -4.54 -2.99
C SER A 131 13.17 -3.53 -3.66
N TYR A 132 13.58 -2.50 -2.93
CA TYR A 132 14.50 -1.47 -3.42
C TYR A 132 14.02 -0.84 -4.73
N ASN A 133 12.83 -0.25 -4.68
CA ASN A 133 12.22 0.50 -5.77
C ASN A 133 11.57 1.78 -5.18
N SER A 134 10.79 2.47 -6.00
CA SER A 134 10.02 3.66 -5.61
C SER A 134 8.51 3.43 -5.72
N PHE A 135 8.02 2.21 -5.46
CA PHE A 135 6.57 1.92 -5.47
C PHE A 135 5.84 2.72 -4.39
N LEU A 136 4.67 3.24 -4.74
CA LEU A 136 3.85 4.17 -3.96
C LEU A 136 2.48 3.58 -3.62
N GLY A 137 1.75 4.23 -2.71
CA GLY A 137 0.37 3.89 -2.38
C GLY A 137 0.27 2.65 -1.49
N SER A 138 -0.94 2.08 -1.38
CA SER A 138 -1.20 0.95 -0.48
C SER A 138 -0.81 -0.40 -1.08
N ILE A 139 -0.36 -1.32 -0.23
CA ILE A 139 -0.20 -2.73 -0.59
C ILE A 139 -1.59 -3.29 -1.00
N PRO A 140 -1.75 -3.83 -2.23
CA PRO A 140 -3.03 -4.38 -2.66
C PRO A 140 -3.44 -5.58 -1.82
N GLN A 141 -4.66 -5.55 -1.26
CA GLN A 141 -5.20 -6.68 -0.51
C GLN A 141 -5.27 -7.96 -1.36
N ASN A 142 -5.47 -7.82 -2.67
CA ASN A 142 -5.61 -8.94 -3.60
C ASN A 142 -4.37 -9.84 -3.69
N ILE A 143 -3.21 -9.40 -3.21
CA ILE A 143 -2.04 -10.28 -3.06
C ILE A 143 -2.38 -11.50 -2.19
N SER A 144 -3.33 -11.39 -1.25
CA SER A 144 -3.83 -12.53 -0.46
C SER A 144 -4.45 -13.66 -1.30
N ASN A 145 -4.84 -13.38 -2.55
CA ASN A 145 -5.39 -14.38 -3.48
C ASN A 145 -4.30 -15.18 -4.20
N MET A 146 -3.02 -14.81 -4.06
CA MET A 146 -1.88 -15.52 -4.65
C MET A 146 -1.49 -16.69 -3.74
N THR A 147 -2.33 -17.72 -3.68
CA THR A 147 -2.26 -18.81 -2.69
C THR A 147 -1.00 -19.69 -2.78
N TYR A 148 -0.23 -19.58 -3.88
CA TYR A 148 1.04 -20.27 -4.08
C TYR A 148 2.27 -19.49 -3.57
N LEU A 149 2.09 -18.24 -3.13
CA LEU A 149 3.18 -17.33 -2.77
C LEU A 149 3.91 -17.81 -1.50
N ASN A 150 5.23 -18.02 -1.65
CA ASN A 150 6.14 -18.39 -0.58
C ASN A 150 7.04 -17.23 -0.16
N VAL A 151 7.43 -16.38 -1.12
CA VAL A 151 8.33 -15.24 -0.90
C VAL A 151 7.65 -13.95 -1.34
N LEU A 152 7.62 -12.96 -0.45
CA LEU A 152 7.12 -11.62 -0.73
C LEU A 152 8.06 -10.56 -0.13
N PHE A 153 8.79 -9.87 -0.98
CA PHE A 153 9.71 -8.79 -0.59
C PHE A 153 9.25 -7.47 -1.18
N LEU A 154 8.97 -6.52 -0.29
CA LEU A 154 8.46 -5.17 -0.60
C LEU A 154 9.30 -4.09 0.10
N GLN A 155 10.37 -4.46 0.81
CA GLN A 155 11.17 -3.54 1.60
C GLN A 155 11.84 -2.45 0.75
N HIS A 156 12.17 -1.31 1.37
CA HIS A 156 12.78 -0.16 0.68
C HIS A 156 11.94 0.32 -0.50
N ASN A 157 10.71 0.75 -0.20
CA ASN A 157 9.80 1.40 -1.13
C ASN A 157 9.12 2.59 -0.43
N GLN A 158 8.13 3.20 -1.07
CA GLN A 158 7.33 4.30 -0.53
C GLN A 158 5.87 3.86 -0.31
N LEU A 159 5.66 2.58 0.02
CA LEU A 159 4.33 2.01 0.27
C LEU A 159 3.76 2.57 1.58
N SER A 160 2.46 2.83 1.59
CA SER A 160 1.77 3.51 2.69
C SER A 160 0.45 2.80 3.07
N GLY A 161 -0.22 3.28 4.11
CA GLY A 161 -1.44 2.64 4.62
C GLY A 161 -1.13 1.39 5.44
N GLN A 162 -2.10 0.47 5.54
CA GLN A 162 -1.99 -0.71 6.40
C GLN A 162 -1.47 -1.92 5.63
N ILE A 163 -0.79 -2.84 6.34
CA ILE A 163 -0.60 -4.20 5.84
C ILE A 163 -1.98 -4.87 5.81
N PRO A 164 -2.45 -5.38 4.66
CA PRO A 164 -3.77 -5.98 4.57
C PRO A 164 -3.91 -7.16 5.55
N PRO A 165 -4.90 -7.18 6.45
CA PRO A 165 -5.10 -8.29 7.38
C PRO A 165 -5.35 -9.63 6.67
N GLN A 166 -5.80 -9.60 5.41
CA GLN A 166 -5.96 -10.78 4.57
C GLN A 166 -4.64 -11.51 4.28
N PHE A 167 -3.48 -10.90 4.53
CA PHE A 167 -2.19 -11.58 4.38
C PHE A 167 -2.02 -12.72 5.37
N ASP A 168 -2.80 -12.76 6.46
CA ASP A 168 -2.88 -13.94 7.34
C ASP A 168 -3.39 -15.19 6.60
N LEU A 169 -4.05 -15.04 5.43
CA LEU A 169 -4.48 -16.15 4.58
C LEU A 169 -3.34 -16.75 3.74
N LEU A 170 -2.19 -16.08 3.63
CA LEU A 170 -1.03 -16.56 2.86
C LEU A 170 -0.28 -17.65 3.63
N ALA A 171 -0.92 -18.82 3.76
CA ALA A 171 -0.45 -19.92 4.59
C ALA A 171 0.94 -20.45 4.18
N ARG A 172 1.31 -20.32 2.89
CA ARG A 172 2.58 -20.79 2.34
C ARG A 172 3.75 -19.81 2.49
N LEU A 173 3.48 -18.58 2.93
CA LEU A 173 4.50 -17.55 3.03
C LEU A 173 5.58 -17.96 4.04
N THR A 174 6.82 -18.11 3.57
CA THR A 174 7.99 -18.51 4.35
C THR A 174 9.01 -17.39 4.46
N ALA A 175 9.01 -16.45 3.52
CA ALA A 175 9.83 -15.26 3.56
C ALA A 175 8.99 -14.01 3.27
N PHE A 176 9.05 -13.04 4.17
CA PHE A 176 8.29 -11.80 4.08
C PHE A 176 9.10 -10.63 4.62
N ASN A 177 9.10 -9.52 3.89
CA ASN A 177 9.74 -8.30 4.34
C ASN A 177 9.04 -7.07 3.73
N VAL A 178 8.63 -6.14 4.60
CA VAL A 178 8.00 -4.86 4.27
C VAL A 178 8.71 -3.68 4.96
N ALA A 179 9.92 -3.92 5.46
CA ALA A 179 10.71 -2.92 6.16
C ALA A 179 10.97 -1.68 5.29
N GLU A 180 11.29 -0.55 5.92
CA GLU A 180 11.73 0.67 5.23
C GLU A 180 10.69 1.14 4.19
N ASN A 181 9.47 1.37 4.68
CA ASN A 181 8.33 1.91 3.95
C ASN A 181 7.61 2.96 4.83
N LEU A 182 6.46 3.45 4.36
CA LEU A 182 5.60 4.42 5.06
C LEU A 182 4.32 3.75 5.62
N LEU A 183 4.40 2.45 5.97
CA LEU A 183 3.25 1.68 6.45
C LEU A 183 2.83 2.12 7.85
N SER A 184 1.56 1.88 8.16
CA SER A 184 0.93 2.33 9.39
C SER A 184 -0.12 1.35 9.91
N GLY A 185 -0.47 1.48 11.20
CA GLY A 185 -1.49 0.66 11.84
C GLY A 185 -0.93 -0.64 12.44
N PRO A 186 -1.81 -1.50 12.97
CA PRO A 186 -1.41 -2.73 13.63
C PRO A 186 -0.87 -3.76 12.64
N ILE A 187 0.18 -4.47 13.01
CA ILE A 187 0.68 -5.63 12.27
C ILE A 187 -0.36 -6.78 12.40
N PRO A 188 -0.75 -7.44 11.28
CA PRO A 188 -1.63 -8.61 11.33
C PRO A 188 -1.05 -9.72 12.22
N SER A 189 -1.89 -10.30 13.07
CA SER A 189 -1.42 -11.11 14.21
C SER A 189 -0.70 -12.38 13.78
N LEU A 190 -1.06 -13.00 12.66
CA LEU A 190 -0.37 -14.20 12.19
C LEU A 190 1.00 -13.86 11.58
N LEU A 191 1.08 -12.76 10.82
CA LEU A 191 2.36 -12.25 10.31
C LEU A 191 3.31 -11.88 11.46
N ALA A 192 2.76 -11.27 12.51
CA ALA A 192 3.51 -10.84 13.69
C ALA A 192 4.23 -11.99 14.41
N VAL A 193 3.59 -13.16 14.47
CA VAL A 193 4.16 -14.37 15.09
C VAL A 193 5.11 -15.08 14.14
N ARG A 194 4.85 -15.03 12.82
CA ARG A 194 5.61 -15.77 11.81
C ARG A 194 6.94 -15.10 11.44
N PHE A 195 6.99 -13.77 11.47
CA PHE A 195 8.14 -12.99 11.00
C PHE A 195 8.72 -12.09 12.09
N SER A 196 10.03 -11.89 12.05
CA SER A 196 10.77 -11.09 13.03
C SER A 196 10.53 -9.59 12.88
N ALA A 197 10.84 -8.82 13.94
CA ALA A 197 10.75 -7.36 13.95
C ALA A 197 11.47 -6.67 12.78
N SER A 198 12.60 -7.23 12.32
CA SER A 198 13.34 -6.68 11.17
C SER A 198 12.55 -6.69 9.86
N SER A 199 11.58 -7.59 9.70
CA SER A 199 10.69 -7.62 8.52
C SER A 199 9.72 -6.44 8.47
N PHE A 200 9.58 -5.70 9.56
CA PHE A 200 8.64 -4.57 9.69
C PHE A 200 9.34 -3.24 10.05
N ALA A 201 10.64 -3.28 10.34
CA ALA A 201 11.43 -2.14 10.80
C ALA A 201 11.39 -0.95 9.80
N GLY A 202 11.71 0.25 10.26
CA GLY A 202 11.73 1.46 9.42
C GLY A 202 10.35 2.03 9.05
N ASN A 203 9.25 1.34 9.38
CA ASN A 203 7.89 1.86 9.20
C ASN A 203 7.40 2.59 10.46
N GLN A 204 7.53 3.92 10.50
CA GLN A 204 7.21 4.71 11.70
C GLN A 204 5.75 4.61 12.18
N GLY A 205 4.81 4.28 11.28
CA GLY A 205 3.40 4.17 11.63
C GLY A 205 2.97 2.76 12.08
N LEU A 206 3.81 1.74 11.88
CA LEU A 206 3.47 0.37 12.26
C LEU A 206 3.61 0.18 13.77
N CYS A 207 2.73 -0.65 14.32
CA CYS A 207 2.72 -0.96 15.74
C CYS A 207 2.12 -2.35 16.01
N GLY A 208 2.23 -2.80 17.27
CA GLY A 208 1.91 -4.15 17.70
C GLY A 208 3.10 -5.09 17.51
N ALA A 209 3.08 -6.21 18.23
CA ALA A 209 4.10 -7.24 18.11
C ALA A 209 4.33 -7.59 16.62
N PRO A 210 5.58 -7.85 16.19
CA PRO A 210 6.81 -7.91 16.97
C PRO A 210 7.46 -6.55 17.27
N LEU A 211 6.82 -5.42 16.92
CA LEU A 211 7.25 -4.07 17.26
C LEU A 211 6.65 -3.61 18.60
N ASP A 212 6.76 -2.31 18.89
CA ASP A 212 6.17 -1.68 20.07
C ASP A 212 4.64 -1.68 20.01
N ASP A 213 4.00 -1.71 21.19
CA ASP A 213 2.54 -1.71 21.31
C ASP A 213 1.89 -0.51 20.60
N CYS A 214 0.73 -0.77 19.99
CA CYS A 214 -0.04 0.30 19.38
C CYS A 214 -0.51 1.33 20.42
N PRO A 215 -0.38 2.64 20.12
CA PRO A 215 -0.87 3.66 21.02
C PRO A 215 -2.37 3.46 21.26
N PRO A 216 -2.84 3.61 22.52
CA PRO A 216 -4.24 3.43 22.82
C PRO A 216 -5.04 4.38 21.93
N SER A 217 -5.99 3.83 21.17
CA SER A 217 -6.91 4.62 20.37
C SER A 217 -7.50 5.70 21.28
N ARG A 218 -7.34 6.98 20.91
CA ARG A 218 -7.95 8.10 21.65
C ARG A 218 -9.42 7.77 21.78
N ARG A 219 -9.82 7.31 22.98
CA ARG A 219 -11.20 6.90 23.24
C ARG A 219 -12.08 8.04 22.77
N ARG A 220 -13.00 7.74 21.87
CA ARG A 220 -14.12 8.65 21.57
C ARG A 220 -14.67 9.07 22.92
N TRP A 221 -14.52 10.36 23.26
CA TRP A 221 -15.04 10.90 24.51
C TRP A 221 -16.48 10.44 24.63
N ARG A 222 -16.75 9.50 25.55
CA ARG A 222 -18.13 9.24 25.94
C ARG A 222 -18.52 10.49 26.72
N PRO A 223 -19.52 11.26 26.29
CA PRO A 223 -20.01 12.33 27.14
C PRO A 223 -20.42 11.69 28.47
N VAL A 224 -19.77 12.11 29.55
CA VAL A 224 -20.20 11.76 30.89
C VAL A 224 -21.62 12.30 31.01
N ARG A 225 -22.62 11.43 31.18
CA ARG A 225 -23.94 11.86 31.62
C ARG A 225 -23.78 12.36 33.05
N ILE A 226 -23.57 13.66 33.21
CA ILE A 226 -23.77 14.32 34.49
C ILE A 226 -25.28 14.28 34.71
N SER A 227 -25.73 13.45 35.65
CA SER A 227 -27.09 13.53 36.14
C SER A 227 -27.18 14.82 36.95
N LEU A 228 -27.83 15.83 36.38
CA LEU A 228 -28.08 17.10 37.05
C LEU A 228 -29.10 16.82 38.15
N HIS A 229 -28.62 16.53 39.37
CA HIS A 229 -29.48 16.65 40.54
C HIS A 229 -29.90 18.11 40.65
N ARG A 230 -31.21 18.38 40.61
CA ARG A 230 -31.78 19.67 41.01
C ARG A 230 -31.29 19.97 42.42
N LEU A 231 -30.28 20.82 42.55
CA LEU A 231 -30.03 21.56 43.78
C LEU A 231 -31.06 22.68 43.80
N ASN A 232 -32.15 22.46 44.52
CA ASN A 232 -33.07 23.51 44.90
C ASN A 232 -32.45 24.25 46.08
N ASP A 233 -31.55 25.18 45.79
CA ASP A 233 -30.95 26.04 46.80
C ASP A 233 -31.21 27.51 46.49
N GLN A 234 -32.12 28.08 47.28
CA GLN A 234 -32.44 29.52 47.36
C GLN A 234 -31.22 30.41 47.74
N SER A 235 -30.03 29.83 47.90
CA SER A 235 -28.79 30.56 48.21
C SER A 235 -28.12 31.20 46.97
N SER A 236 -28.39 30.70 45.77
CA SER A 236 -27.78 31.18 44.51
C SER A 236 -28.42 32.47 43.98
N ILE A 237 -29.68 32.75 44.33
CA ILE A 237 -30.38 33.97 43.93
C ILE A 237 -29.87 35.17 44.75
N GLY A 238 -29.55 34.97 46.03
CA GLY A 238 -29.03 36.04 46.91
C GLY A 238 -27.67 36.58 46.46
N ALA A 239 -26.77 35.70 46.00
CA ALA A 239 -25.45 36.09 45.51
C ALA A 239 -25.52 36.87 44.18
N ALA A 240 -26.41 36.48 43.27
CA ALA A 240 -26.58 37.17 41.99
C ALA A 240 -27.21 38.57 42.15
N VAL A 241 -28.20 38.71 43.05
CA VAL A 241 -28.83 40.01 43.34
C VAL A 241 -27.85 40.95 44.03
N GLY A 242 -27.03 40.46 44.97
CA GLY A 242 -26.00 41.26 45.64
C GLY A 242 -24.93 41.80 44.68
N PHE A 243 -24.50 41.00 43.70
CA PHE A 243 -23.49 41.42 42.72
C PHE A 243 -24.03 42.50 41.78
N VAL A 244 -25.29 42.40 41.35
CA VAL A 244 -25.92 43.39 40.46
C VAL A 244 -26.20 44.71 41.19
N VAL A 245 -26.69 44.66 42.44
CA VAL A 245 -26.94 45.87 43.24
C VAL A 245 -25.63 46.59 43.57
N GLY A 246 -24.56 45.86 43.93
CA GLY A 246 -23.25 46.44 44.18
C GLY A 246 -22.65 47.13 42.94
N PHE A 247 -22.83 46.54 41.75
CA PHE A 247 -22.33 47.11 40.50
C PHE A 247 -23.09 48.38 40.08
N VAL A 248 -24.40 48.43 40.31
CA VAL A 248 -25.22 49.62 40.02
C VAL A 248 -24.88 50.77 40.96
N VAL A 249 -24.68 50.50 42.26
CA VAL A 249 -24.29 51.54 43.23
C VAL A 249 -22.90 52.10 42.93
N ALA A 250 -21.93 51.24 42.57
CA ALA A 250 -20.56 51.68 42.27
C ALA A 250 -20.44 52.54 41.00
N PHE A 251 -21.27 52.28 39.98
CA PHE A 251 -21.19 53.00 38.69
C PHE A 251 -22.11 54.22 38.58
N TYR A 252 -23.24 54.28 39.32
CA TYR A 252 -24.17 55.41 39.24
C TYR A 252 -23.97 56.50 40.31
N PHE A 253 -23.31 56.19 41.43
CA PHE A 253 -23.02 57.17 42.49
C PHE A 253 -21.69 57.96 42.42
N PRO A 254 -20.82 57.93 41.37
CA PRO A 254 -19.68 58.85 41.32
C PRO A 254 -20.09 60.32 41.14
N HIS A 255 -21.28 60.58 40.60
CA HIS A 255 -21.76 61.95 40.33
C HIS A 255 -22.40 62.67 41.53
N CYS A 256 -22.59 61.99 42.67
CA CYS A 256 -23.09 62.64 43.89
C CYS A 256 -21.99 63.11 44.85
N PHE A 257 -20.72 62.77 44.62
CA PHE A 257 -19.62 63.09 45.54
C PHE A 257 -18.56 64.07 45.01
N VAL A 258 -18.72 64.62 43.80
CA VAL A 258 -17.81 65.64 43.24
C VAL A 258 -18.58 66.91 42.89
N CYS A 259 -19.16 67.55 43.91
CA CYS A 259 -19.54 68.97 43.86
C CYS A 259 -19.64 69.58 45.27
N SER A 260 -18.55 69.48 46.04
CA SER A 260 -18.37 70.30 47.24
C SER A 260 -16.89 70.66 47.47
N GLU A 261 -16.23 71.24 46.46
CA GLU A 261 -15.05 72.09 46.69
C GLU A 261 -15.14 73.34 45.81
N ARG A 262 -16.15 74.19 46.09
CA ARG A 262 -16.19 75.57 45.61
C ARG A 262 -16.15 76.61 46.74
N LEU A 263 -15.51 76.28 47.86
CA LEU A 263 -15.38 77.18 49.02
C LEU A 263 -13.94 77.29 49.56
N ARG A 264 -12.92 77.17 48.70
CA ARG A 264 -11.51 77.44 49.07
C ARG A 264 -10.85 78.54 48.25
N ALA A 265 -11.59 79.60 47.97
CA ALA A 265 -11.03 80.88 47.53
C ALA A 265 -11.95 82.00 48.03
N TYR A 266 -11.70 82.50 49.25
CA TYR A 266 -12.13 83.77 49.86
C TYR A 266 -12.31 83.63 51.39
N VAL A 267 -11.26 83.27 52.13
CA VAL A 267 -11.03 83.83 53.48
C VAL A 267 -9.52 84.02 53.64
N VAL A 268 -9.06 85.19 53.20
CA VAL A 268 -7.81 85.84 53.55
C VAL A 268 -8.11 86.78 54.73
N ARG A 269 -7.19 86.90 55.70
CA ARG A 269 -7.16 87.86 56.85
C ARG A 269 -8.23 87.58 57.92
N ILE A 270 -7.92 87.36 59.19
CA ILE A 270 -7.01 88.01 60.16
C ILE A 270 -6.43 86.94 61.09
#